data_AF-A0A543E9P0-F1
#
_entry.id   AF-A0A543E9P0-F1
#
_cell.length_a   1.000
_cell.length_b   1.000
_cell.length_c   1.000
_cell.angle_alpha   90.00
_cell.angle_beta   90.00
_cell.angle_gamma   90.00
#
_symmetry.space_group_name_H-M   'P 1'
#
loop_
_entity.id
_entity.type
_entity.pdbx_description
1 polymer ?
#
loop_
_entity_poly.entity_id
_entity_poly.type
_entity_poly.pdbx_seq_one_letter_code
_entity_poly.pdbx_strand_id
1 'polypeptide(L)' 'MKPKISMVLLDENQILDLICGANGLNRGKASMNINYVENDTRTGGSWIIQARAPEEIKPKSKIKLCKRQNT' A
#
# COMPACT_ATOMS: atom_id res chain seq x y z
N MET A 1 26.09 7.25 -16.19
CA MET A 1 26.10 5.95 -15.49
C MET A 1 24.84 5.19 -15.87
N LYS A 2 24.92 3.90 -16.20
CA LYS A 2 23.72 3.06 -16.41
C LYS A 2 23.20 2.62 -15.03
N PRO A 3 21.88 2.66 -14.77
CA PRO A 3 21.33 2.18 -13.51
C PRO A 3 21.61 0.69 -13.35
N LYS A 4 22.12 0.30 -12.18
CA LYS A 4 22.28 -1.12 -11.81
C LYS A 4 20.92 -1.62 -11.33
N ILE A 5 20.25 -2.40 -12.17
CA ILE A 5 18.95 -2.99 -11.83
C ILE A 5 19.23 -4.28 -11.05
N SER A 6 18.82 -4.30 -9.78
CA SER A 6 18.82 -5.52 -8.95
C SER A 6 17.39 -6.04 -8.85
N MET A 7 17.19 -7.32 -9.13
CA MET A 7 15.88 -7.97 -9.04
C MET A 7 15.76 -8.62 -7.66
N VAL A 8 14.67 -8.35 -6.96
CA VAL A 8 14.37 -8.92 -5.63
C VAL A 8 13.09 -9.73 -5.75
N LEU A 9 13.17 -11.00 -5.36
CA LEU A 9 12.00 -11.87 -5.22
C LEU A 9 11.33 -11.57 -3.89
N LEU A 10 10.05 -11.26 -3.94
CA LEU A 10 9.22 -10.98 -2.78
C LEU A 10 8.10 -12.01 -2.70
N ASP A 11 7.83 -12.49 -1.50
CA ASP A 11 6.64 -13.28 -1.24
C ASP A 11 5.38 -12.41 -1.12
N GLU A 12 4.22 -13.05 -1.01
CA GLU A 12 2.93 -12.37 -0.95
C GLU A 12 2.81 -11.40 0.24
N ASN A 13 3.34 -11.78 1.41
CA ASN A 13 3.27 -10.94 2.60
C ASN A 13 4.16 -9.70 2.45
N GLN A 14 5.35 -9.87 1.87
CA GLN A 14 6.29 -8.79 1.61
C GLN A 14 5.73 -7.79 0.58
N ILE A 15 5.06 -8.29 -0.47
CA ILE A 15 4.36 -7.43 -1.44
C ILE A 15 3.26 -6.64 -0.72
N LEU A 16 2.47 -7.30 0.12
CA LEU A 16 1.39 -6.67 0.85
C LEU A 16 1.90 -5.62 1.86
N ASP A 17 3.04 -5.88 2.52
CA ASP A 17 3.72 -4.92 3.40
C ASP A 17 4.15 -3.67 2.64
N LEU A 18 4.76 -3.83 1.46
CA LEU A 18 5.17 -2.70 0.61
C LEU A 18 3.98 -1.85 0.16
N ILE A 19 2.91 -2.49 -0.31
CA ILE A 19 1.71 -1.77 -0.75
C ILE A 19 1.06 -1.02 0.42
N CYS A 20 0.95 -1.67 1.59
CA CYS A 20 0.35 -1.04 2.77
C CYS A 20 1.20 0.14 3.26
N GLY A 21 2.52 -0.02 3.33
CA GLY A 21 3.43 1.04 3.77
C GLY A 21 3.44 2.24 2.84
N ALA A 22 3.42 2.02 1.52
CA ALA A 22 3.40 3.09 0.54
C ALA A 22 2.09 3.90 0.54
N ASN A 23 0.96 3.28 0.92
CA ASN A 23 -0.37 3.88 0.85
C ASN A 23 -0.98 4.20 2.22
N GLY A 24 -0.27 3.95 3.33
CA GLY A 24 -0.79 4.16 4.68
C GLY A 24 -2.00 3.29 5.01
N LEU A 25 -2.02 2.04 4.52
CA LEU A 25 -3.10 1.10 4.75
C LEU A 25 -2.84 0.25 6.00
N ASN A 26 -3.91 -0.13 6.70
CA ASN A 26 -3.81 -0.99 7.87
C ASN A 26 -3.45 -2.43 7.46
N ARG A 27 -2.18 -2.80 7.66
CA ARG A 27 -1.66 -4.12 7.28
C ARG A 27 -2.38 -5.31 7.95
N GLY A 28 -2.84 -5.15 9.19
CA GLY A 28 -3.54 -6.19 9.94
C GLY A 28 -4.94 -6.51 9.41
N LYS A 29 -5.52 -5.61 8.61
CA LYS A 29 -6.80 -5.79 7.91
C LYS A 29 -6.64 -5.86 6.39
N ALA A 30 -5.40 -5.94 5.92
CA ALA A 30 -5.10 -5.98 4.50
C ALA A 30 -5.32 -7.38 3.94
N SER A 31 -5.82 -7.43 2.71
CA SER A 31 -5.89 -8.64 1.90
C SER A 31 -5.47 -8.32 0.48
N MET A 32 -4.94 -9.32 -0.22
CA MET A 32 -4.45 -9.18 -1.57
C MET A 32 -5.17 -10.15 -2.49
N ASN A 33 -5.39 -9.72 -3.74
CA ASN A 33 -5.83 -10.57 -4.82
C ASN A 33 -4.85 -10.45 -5.98
N ILE A 34 -4.41 -11.58 -6.50
CA ILE A 34 -3.48 -11.67 -7.63
C ILE A 34 -4.23 -12.37 -8.75
N ASN A 35 -4.48 -11.66 -9.85
CA ASN A 35 -5.18 -12.21 -10.99
C ASN A 35 -4.31 -12.12 -12.24
N TYR A 36 -4.29 -13.18 -13.03
CA TYR A 36 -3.81 -13.10 -14.40
C TYR A 36 -4.99 -12.76 -15.30
N VAL A 37 -4.87 -11.66 -16.05
CA VAL A 37 -5.86 -11.23 -17.02
C VAL A 37 -5.30 -11.47 -18.41
N GLU A 38 -5.88 -12.41 -19.14
CA GLU A 38 -5.53 -12.65 -20.53
C GLU A 38 -6.20 -11.60 -21.42
N ASN A 39 -5.38 -10.76 -22.06
CA ASN A 39 -5.89 -9.68 -22.91
C ASN A 39 -6.24 -10.20 -24.32
N ASP A 40 -5.36 -11.03 -24.88
CA ASP A 40 -5.55 -11.75 -26.13
C ASP A 40 -4.59 -12.96 -26.13
N THR A 41 -5.08 -14.10 -26.60
CA THR A 41 -4.32 -15.32 -26.89
C THR A 41 -3.01 -15.09 -27.68
N ARG A 42 -2.92 -14.01 -28.47
CA ARG A 42 -1.72 -13.68 -29.26
C ARG A 42 -0.66 -12.85 -28.55
N THR A 43 -1.02 -11.99 -27.60
CA THR A 43 -0.08 -11.05 -26.97
C THR A 43 0.31 -11.44 -25.54
N GLY A 44 -0.29 -12.50 -25.01
CA GLY A 44 -0.16 -12.84 -23.59
C GLY A 44 -0.98 -11.91 -22.71
N GLY A 45 -1.15 -12.32 -21.46
CA GLY A 45 -1.89 -11.59 -20.44
C GLY A 45 -1.01 -10.74 -19.54
N SER A 46 -1.63 -10.14 -18.55
CA SER A 46 -0.98 -9.31 -17.52
C SER A 46 -1.36 -9.79 -16.14
N TRP A 47 -0.40 -9.77 -15.22
CA TRP A 47 -0.67 -9.98 -13.80
C TRP A 47 -1.11 -8.67 -13.17
N ILE A 48 -2.27 -8.70 -12.50
CA ILE A 48 -2.81 -7.58 -11.74
C ILE A 48 -2.78 -7.97 -10.26
N ILE A 49 -2.10 -7.14 -9.47
CA ILE A 49 -2.04 -7.27 -8.01
C ILE A 49 -2.89 -6.17 -7.39
N GLN A 50 -3.90 -6.55 -6.61
CA GLN A 50 -4.80 -5.62 -5.93
C GLN A 50 -4.72 -5.86 -4.43
N ALA A 51 -4.40 -4.83 -3.65
CA ALA A 51 -4.49 -4.87 -2.19
C ALA A 51 -5.68 -4.03 -1.72
N ARG A 52 -6.41 -4.54 -0.73
CA ARG A 52 -7.50 -3.82 -0.05
C ARG A 52 -7.27 -3.82 1.46
N ALA A 53 -7.34 -2.65 2.07
CA ALA A 53 -7.41 -2.49 3.52
C ALA A 53 -8.05 -1.14 3.86
N PRO A 54 -8.55 -0.95 5.09
CA PRO A 54 -8.87 0.38 5.61
C PRO A 54 -7.61 1.24 5.68
N GLU A 55 -7.75 2.55 5.46
CA GLU A 55 -6.69 3.50 5.77
C GLU A 55 -6.34 3.43 7.26
N GLU A 56 -5.06 3.63 7.59
CA GLU A 56 -4.68 3.89 8.96
C GLU A 56 -5.29 5.21 9.43
N ILE A 57 -6.18 5.12 10.41
CA ILE A 57 -6.66 6.30 11.12
C ILE A 57 -5.47 6.82 11.92
N LYS A 58 -4.69 7.73 11.33
CA LYS A 58 -3.71 8.51 12.07
C LYS A 58 -4.49 9.24 13.17
N PRO A 59 -4.16 9.03 14.46
CA PRO A 59 -4.86 9.71 15.53
C PRO A 59 -4.75 11.20 15.26
N LYS A 60 -5.90 11.86 15.03
CA LYS A 60 -5.94 13.32 14.88
C LYS A 60 -5.26 13.90 16.11
N SER A 61 -4.12 14.56 15.91
CA SER A 61 -3.38 15.24 16.96
C SER A 61 -4.39 16.10 17.72
N LYS A 62 -4.60 15.83 19.01
CA LYS A 62 -5.51 16.62 19.84
C LYS A 62 -5.01 18.07 19.81
N ILE A 63 -5.70 18.96 19.11
CA ILE A 63 -5.45 20.39 19.16
C ILE A 63 -5.70 20.81 20.62
N LYS A 64 -4.63 21.13 21.36
CA LYS A 64 -4.77 21.75 22.68
C LYS A 64 -5.32 23.16 22.45
N LEU A 65 -6.61 23.33 22.67
CA LEU A 65 -7.23 24.64 22.73
C LEU A 65 -6.80 25.31 24.06
N CYS A 66 -5.74 26.12 24.03
CA CYS A 66 -5.37 26.94 25.17
C CYS A 66 -6.42 28.05 25.35
N LYS A 67 -7.19 27.99 26.43
CA LYS A 67 -8.09 29.09 26.80
C LYS A 67 -7.23 30.28 27.23
N ARG A 68 -7.32 31.39 26.50
CA ARG A 68 -6.72 32.67 26.87
C ARG A 68 -7.43 33.17 28.14
N GLN A 69 -6.72 33.22 29.26
CA GLN A 69 -7.18 33.94 30.44
C GLN A 69 -6.88 35.42 30.19
N ASN A 70 -7.93 36.24 30.04
CA ASN A 70 -7.80 37.68 30.10
C ASN A 70 -8.01 38.08 31.57
N THR A 71 -6.94 38.55 32.20
CA THR A 71 -6.95 39.41 33.39
C THR A 71 -6.99 40.87 32.95
#